data_AF-A0A8J2JYN4-F1
#
_entry.id   AF-A0A8J2JYN4-F1
#
_cell.length_a   1.000
_cell.length_b   1.000
_cell.length_c   1.000
_cell.angle_alpha   90.00
_cell.angle_beta   90.00
_cell.angle_gamma   90.00
#
_symmetry.space_group_name_H-M   'P 1'
#
loop_
_entity.id
_entity.type
_entity.pdbx_description
1 polymer ?
#
loop_
_entity_poly.entity_id
_entity_poly.type
_entity_poly.pdbx_seq_one_letter_code
_entity_poly.pdbx_strand_id
1 'polypeptide(L)'
;HMKWREEGDIDNIKLWEAPQDLKDLLPEQFIGFDHTNSPVLLILFGKWDLKKAEQEFGQDMILRCKWKTFNSLKESMKNQRTPKDIPVTQACFINDLEGLSFRQLTLPVLRGIAEYGRQFEANFAETMKINVVINDEHSEIVHPK
;
A
#
# COMPACT_ATOMS: atom_id res chain seq x y z
N HIS A 1 -0.92 3.70 -18.16
CA HIS A 1 -0.62 4.84 -17.28
C HIS A 1 -1.55 6.04 -17.51
N MET A 2 -1.46 6.80 -18.61
CA MET A 2 -2.26 8.05 -18.80
C MET A 2 -3.78 7.85 -18.68
N LYS A 3 -4.34 6.87 -19.39
CA LYS A 3 -5.78 6.56 -19.32
C LYS A 3 -6.27 6.23 -17.90
N TRP A 4 -5.49 5.47 -17.12
CA TRP A 4 -5.81 5.14 -15.71
C TRP A 4 -5.78 6.38 -14.81
N ARG A 5 -4.87 7.33 -15.06
CA ARG A 5 -4.81 8.59 -14.31
C ARG A 5 -6.04 9.46 -14.57
N GLU A 6 -6.46 9.55 -15.83
CA GLU A 6 -7.62 10.31 -16.27
C GLU A 6 -8.92 9.69 -15.73
N GLU A 7 -9.11 8.38 -15.91
CA GLU A 7 -10.32 7.67 -15.45
C GLU A 7 -10.42 7.61 -13.92
N GLY A 8 -9.29 7.50 -13.22
CA GLY A 8 -9.23 7.41 -11.75
C GLY A 8 -9.15 8.76 -11.03
N ASP A 9 -9.12 9.87 -11.76
CA ASP A 9 -8.91 11.23 -11.21
C ASP A 9 -7.69 11.32 -10.27
N ILE A 10 -6.60 10.67 -10.67
CA ILE A 10 -5.42 10.47 -9.83
C ILE A 10 -4.67 11.78 -9.57
N ASP A 11 -4.79 12.76 -10.46
CA ASP A 11 -4.13 14.05 -10.30
C ASP A 11 -4.82 14.94 -9.24
N ASN A 12 -6.13 14.78 -9.04
CA ASN A 12 -6.88 15.47 -7.99
C ASN A 12 -7.07 14.63 -6.71
N ILE A 13 -6.59 13.39 -6.69
CA ILE A 13 -6.77 12.48 -5.53
C ILE A 13 -6.24 13.08 -4.23
N LYS A 14 -5.23 13.95 -4.29
CA LYS A 14 -4.70 14.68 -3.13
C LYS A 14 -5.74 15.55 -2.42
N LEU A 15 -6.80 15.99 -3.11
CA LEU A 15 -7.91 16.77 -2.55
C LEU A 15 -9.03 15.89 -1.98
N TRP A 16 -9.02 14.60 -2.33
CA TRP A 16 -9.99 13.65 -1.82
C TRP A 16 -9.50 13.04 -0.49
N GLU A 17 -10.44 12.91 0.45
CA GLU A 17 -10.22 12.30 1.74
C GLU A 17 -11.04 11.01 1.86
N ALA A 18 -10.35 9.93 2.24
CA ALA A 18 -11.00 8.66 2.52
C ALA A 18 -11.86 8.77 3.80
N PRO A 19 -13.04 8.13 3.84
CA PRO A 19 -13.83 8.02 5.06
C PRO A 19 -12.99 7.48 6.22
N GLN A 20 -13.16 8.04 7.42
CA GLN A 20 -12.38 7.60 8.58
C GLN A 20 -12.62 6.12 8.88
N ASP A 21 -13.87 5.68 8.82
CA ASP A 21 -14.26 4.29 9.00
C ASP A 21 -13.52 3.34 8.05
N LEU A 22 -13.26 3.73 6.80
CA LEU A 22 -12.47 2.91 5.87
C LEU A 22 -10.98 2.86 6.25
N LYS A 23 -10.41 3.99 6.71
CA LYS A 23 -9.01 4.04 7.15
C LYS A 23 -8.80 3.19 8.40
N ASP A 24 -9.78 3.14 9.30
CA ASP A 24 -9.74 2.33 10.51
C ASP A 24 -9.79 0.82 10.19
N LEU A 25 -10.40 0.43 9.07
CA LEU A 25 -10.40 -0.96 8.57
C LEU A 25 -9.11 -1.33 7.83
N LEU A 26 -8.32 -0.36 7.38
CA LEU A 26 -7.11 -0.58 6.58
C LEU A 26 -5.91 0.17 7.18
N PRO A 27 -5.56 -0.07 8.46
CA PRO A 27 -4.55 0.69 9.17
C PRO A 27 -3.20 0.64 8.47
N GLU A 28 -2.67 1.82 8.19
CA GLU A 28 -1.36 2.06 7.60
C GLU A 28 -0.81 3.38 8.12
N GLN A 29 0.51 3.48 8.23
CA GLN A 29 1.16 4.65 8.83
C GLN A 29 2.47 4.98 8.12
N PHE A 30 2.66 6.26 7.84
CA PHE A 30 3.98 6.78 7.50
C PHE A 30 4.84 6.88 8.77
N ILE A 31 5.94 6.12 8.83
CA ILE A 31 6.76 6.01 10.04
C ILE A 31 8.11 6.74 9.94
N GLY A 32 8.32 7.51 8.87
CA GLY A 32 9.53 8.29 8.65
C GLY A 32 10.29 7.87 7.40
N PHE A 33 11.61 8.06 7.42
CA PHE A 33 12.48 7.82 6.27
C PHE A 33 13.58 6.80 6.60
N ASP A 34 14.00 6.04 5.61
CA ASP A 34 15.16 5.16 5.74
C ASP A 34 16.49 5.95 5.68
N HIS A 35 17.61 5.25 5.80
CA HIS A 35 18.96 5.84 5.77
C HIS A 35 19.34 6.55 4.45
N THR A 36 18.53 6.42 3.40
CA THR A 36 18.69 7.11 2.11
C THR A 36 17.61 8.16 1.85
N ASN A 37 16.80 8.48 2.86
CA ASN A 37 15.65 9.38 2.76
C ASN A 37 14.47 8.86 1.92
N SER A 38 14.39 7.55 1.68
CA SER A 38 13.19 6.92 1.11
C SER A 38 12.08 6.85 2.18
N PRO A 39 10.85 7.31 1.87
CA PRO A 39 9.74 7.23 2.82
C PRO A 39 9.40 5.77 3.16
N VAL A 40 9.05 5.52 4.41
CA VAL A 40 8.69 4.19 4.92
C VAL A 40 7.21 4.15 5.30
N LEU A 41 6.46 3.25 4.65
CA LEU A 41 5.06 2.96 4.97
C LEU A 41 4.97 1.64 5.74
N LEU A 42 4.43 1.70 6.96
CA LEU A 42 4.05 0.54 7.75
C LEU A 42 2.60 0.18 7.43
N ILE A 43 2.39 -1.04 6.95
CA ILE A 43 1.09 -1.60 6.62
C ILE A 43 0.80 -2.69 7.65
N LEU A 44 -0.21 -2.47 8.50
CA LEU A 44 -0.63 -3.44 9.52
C LEU A 44 -1.58 -4.46 8.89
N PHE A 45 -1.09 -5.22 7.91
CA PHE A 45 -1.89 -6.08 7.05
C PHE A 45 -2.68 -7.12 7.84
N GLY A 46 -2.10 -7.69 8.90
CA GLY A 46 -2.81 -8.64 9.77
C GLY A 46 -3.98 -8.03 10.54
N LYS A 47 -4.02 -6.70 10.69
CA LYS A 47 -5.09 -5.94 11.35
C LYS A 47 -6.10 -5.35 10.37
N TRP A 48 -5.94 -5.57 9.07
CA TRP A 48 -6.94 -5.14 8.09
C TRP A 48 -8.23 -5.96 8.28
N ASP A 49 -9.38 -5.34 8.00
CA ASP A 49 -10.64 -6.05 7.82
C ASP A 49 -11.12 -5.85 6.38
N LEU A 50 -10.42 -6.50 5.46
CA LEU A 50 -10.69 -6.41 4.02
C LEU A 50 -12.10 -6.89 3.67
N LYS A 51 -12.63 -7.85 4.43
CA LYS A 51 -13.98 -8.35 4.22
C LYS A 51 -15.00 -7.27 4.54
N LYS A 52 -14.91 -6.63 5.72
CA LYS A 52 -15.82 -5.55 6.10
C LYS A 52 -15.65 -4.33 5.19
N ALA A 53 -14.41 -3.97 4.84
CA ALA A 53 -14.14 -2.90 3.89
C ALA A 53 -14.81 -3.15 2.52
N GLU A 54 -14.71 -4.38 2.01
CA GLU A 54 -15.35 -4.75 0.74
C GLU A 54 -16.88 -4.69 0.83
N GLN A 55 -17.45 -5.16 1.94
CA GLN A 55 -18.90 -5.16 2.16
C GLN A 55 -19.50 -3.77 2.33
N GLU A 56 -18.78 -2.85 3.00
CA GLU A 56 -19.30 -1.51 3.33
C GLU A 56 -18.97 -0.46 2.29
N PHE A 57 -17.80 -0.55 1.64
CA PHE A 57 -17.29 0.51 0.75
C PHE A 57 -17.08 0.05 -0.69
N GLY A 58 -16.97 -1.26 -0.93
CA GLY A 58 -16.67 -1.82 -2.25
C GLY A 58 -15.21 -1.66 -2.68
N GLN A 59 -14.84 -2.40 -3.72
CA GLN A 59 -13.46 -2.50 -4.21
C GLN A 59 -12.91 -1.16 -4.73
N ASP A 60 -13.71 -0.39 -5.45
CA ASP A 60 -13.26 0.88 -6.06
C ASP A 60 -12.85 1.92 -5.00
N MET A 61 -13.58 1.97 -3.88
CA MET A 61 -13.27 2.87 -2.78
C MET A 61 -11.98 2.45 -2.05
N ILE A 62 -11.79 1.14 -1.84
CA ILE A 62 -10.56 0.58 -1.28
C ILE A 62 -9.37 0.93 -2.18
N LEU A 63 -9.47 0.68 -3.48
CA LEU A 63 -8.43 0.99 -4.45
C LEU A 63 -8.10 2.49 -4.46
N ARG A 64 -9.13 3.35 -4.46
CA ARG A 64 -8.93 4.80 -4.40
C ARG A 64 -8.24 5.24 -3.11
N CYS A 65 -8.57 4.62 -1.97
CA CYS A 65 -7.85 4.82 -0.72
C CYS A 65 -6.36 4.46 -0.87
N LYS A 66 -6.03 3.31 -1.47
CA LYS A 66 -4.63 2.92 -1.71
C LYS A 66 -3.91 3.89 -2.65
N TRP A 67 -4.56 4.34 -3.73
CA TRP A 67 -3.97 5.30 -4.67
C TRP A 67 -3.68 6.66 -4.04
N LYS A 68 -4.52 7.12 -3.11
CA LYS A 68 -4.26 8.32 -2.31
C LYS A 68 -3.00 8.16 -1.45
N THR A 69 -2.82 7.00 -0.81
CA THR A 69 -1.61 6.69 -0.03
C THR A 69 -0.37 6.69 -0.90
N PHE A 70 -0.40 6.04 -2.08
CA PHE A 70 0.74 6.08 -3.02
C PHE A 70 1.02 7.47 -3.57
N ASN A 71 0.00 8.27 -3.84
CA ASN A 71 0.18 9.65 -4.26
C ASN A 71 0.89 10.47 -3.17
N SER A 72 0.48 10.29 -1.91
CA SER A 72 1.12 10.94 -0.76
C SER A 72 2.58 10.53 -0.59
N LEU A 73 2.91 9.25 -0.80
CA LEU A 73 4.30 8.79 -0.86
C LEU A 73 5.08 9.47 -1.99
N LYS A 74 4.50 9.55 -3.19
CA LYS A 74 5.11 10.24 -4.34
C LYS A 74 5.36 11.72 -4.05
N GLU A 75 4.44 12.40 -3.38
CA GLU A 75 4.62 13.78 -2.94
C GLU A 75 5.73 13.91 -1.89
N SER A 76 5.77 13.00 -0.91
CA SER A 76 6.83 12.98 0.10
C SER A 76 8.22 12.83 -0.53
N MET A 77 8.37 12.04 -1.59
CA MET A 77 9.65 11.83 -2.27
C MET A 77 10.16 13.05 -3.05
N LYS A 78 9.27 13.90 -3.57
CA LYS A 78 9.66 15.09 -4.36
C LYS A 78 10.58 16.04 -3.59
N ASN A 79 10.38 16.12 -2.27
CA ASN A 79 11.13 16.98 -1.36
C ASN A 79 12.36 16.30 -0.77
N GLN A 80 12.65 15.05 -1.14
CA GLN A 80 13.74 14.27 -0.58
C GLN A 80 14.92 14.13 -1.55
N ARG A 81 16.11 14.07 -0.95
CA ARG A 81 17.39 13.81 -1.62
C ARG A 81 18.14 12.79 -0.79
N THR A 82 18.82 11.85 -1.43
CA THR A 82 19.72 10.93 -0.74
C THR A 82 20.92 11.68 -0.15
N PRO A 83 21.74 11.06 0.74
CA PRO A 83 22.98 11.68 1.22
C PRO A 83 23.99 12.05 0.12
N LYS A 84 23.82 11.52 -1.10
CA LYS A 84 24.63 11.83 -2.29
C LYS A 84 23.96 12.87 -3.20
N ASP A 85 22.93 13.57 -2.71
CA ASP A 85 22.14 14.57 -3.44
C ASP A 85 21.40 14.03 -4.68
N ILE A 86 21.09 12.74 -4.69
CA ILE A 86 20.31 12.09 -5.77
C ILE A 86 18.82 12.20 -5.42
N PRO A 87 17.93 12.55 -6.38
CA PRO A 87 16.47 12.53 -6.15
C PRO A 87 15.97 11.17 -5.66
N VAL A 88 15.17 11.18 -4.60
CA VAL A 88 14.48 9.98 -4.13
C VAL A 88 13.28 9.72 -5.05
N THR A 89 13.19 8.51 -5.58
CA THR A 89 12.09 8.08 -6.48
C THR A 89 11.37 6.83 -5.98
N GLN A 90 11.83 6.25 -4.88
CA GLN A 90 11.32 4.98 -4.37
C GLN A 90 11.02 5.02 -2.86
N ALA A 91 10.05 4.23 -2.45
CA ALA A 91 9.56 4.09 -1.08
C ALA A 91 9.80 2.66 -0.53
N CYS A 92 9.84 2.54 0.79
CA CYS A 92 9.97 1.28 1.50
C CYS A 92 8.62 0.88 2.12
N PHE A 93 8.29 -0.40 2.06
CA PHE A 93 7.06 -0.96 2.62
C PHE A 93 7.40 -2.00 3.67
N ILE A 94 6.77 -1.90 4.84
CA ILE A 94 6.83 -2.91 5.89
C ILE A 94 5.42 -3.47 6.06
N ASN A 95 5.25 -4.75 5.80
CA ASN A 95 3.97 -5.45 5.93
C ASN A 95 4.03 -6.30 7.20
N ASP A 96 3.29 -5.86 8.21
CA ASP A 96 3.12 -6.59 9.45
C ASP A 96 1.96 -7.57 9.31
N LEU A 97 2.27 -8.86 9.33
CA LEU A 97 1.28 -9.94 9.20
C LEU A 97 0.78 -10.44 10.55
N GLU A 98 1.15 -9.81 11.67
CA GLU A 98 0.64 -10.19 13.00
C GLU A 98 -0.89 -10.19 13.03
N GLY A 99 -1.49 -11.36 13.32
CA GLY A 99 -2.93 -11.55 13.35
C GLY A 99 -3.60 -11.81 12.00
N LEU A 100 -2.83 -11.93 10.91
CA LEU A 100 -3.36 -12.29 9.59
C LEU A 100 -4.08 -13.64 9.68
N SER A 101 -5.34 -13.67 9.29
CA SER A 101 -6.16 -14.88 9.25
C SER A 101 -6.83 -15.03 7.89
N PHE A 102 -6.85 -16.25 7.33
CA PHE A 102 -7.59 -16.58 6.11
C PHE A 102 -9.09 -16.27 6.19
N ARG A 103 -9.67 -16.11 7.39
CA ARG A 103 -11.09 -15.77 7.59
C ARG A 103 -11.51 -14.49 6.86
N GLN A 104 -10.59 -13.56 6.65
CA GLN A 104 -10.85 -12.30 5.96
C GLN A 104 -10.72 -12.39 4.42
N LEU A 105 -10.19 -13.50 3.88
CA LEU A 105 -9.89 -13.66 2.46
C LEU A 105 -11.04 -14.35 1.70
N THR A 106 -12.17 -13.64 1.58
CA THR A 106 -13.29 -14.10 0.74
C THR A 106 -12.92 -14.01 -0.75
N LEU A 107 -13.68 -14.69 -1.63
CA LEU A 107 -13.43 -14.62 -3.08
C LEU A 107 -13.49 -13.19 -3.64
N PRO A 108 -14.45 -12.31 -3.25
CA PRO A 108 -14.42 -10.90 -3.64
C PRO A 108 -13.14 -10.17 -3.20
N VAL A 109 -12.70 -10.39 -1.96
CA VAL A 109 -11.46 -9.81 -1.43
C VAL A 109 -10.25 -10.30 -2.23
N LEU A 110 -10.15 -11.60 -2.52
CA LEU A 110 -9.06 -12.16 -3.33
C LEU A 110 -9.01 -11.57 -4.74
N ARG A 111 -10.17 -11.37 -5.37
CA ARG A 111 -10.26 -10.69 -6.67
C ARG A 111 -9.80 -9.23 -6.59
N GLY A 112 -10.19 -8.55 -5.52
CA GLY A 112 -9.74 -7.19 -5.20
C GLY A 112 -8.22 -7.08 -5.06
N ILE A 113 -7.61 -7.97 -4.27
CA ILE A 113 -6.15 -8.04 -4.10
C ILE A 113 -5.46 -8.29 -5.45
N ALA A 114 -5.99 -9.20 -6.28
CA ALA A 114 -5.42 -9.48 -7.59
C ALA A 114 -5.52 -8.27 -8.55
N GLU A 115 -6.63 -7.53 -8.52
CA GLU A 115 -6.79 -6.30 -9.31
C GLU A 115 -5.87 -5.18 -8.81
N TYR A 116 -5.78 -5.00 -7.49
CA TYR A 116 -4.84 -4.09 -6.87
C TYR A 116 -3.40 -4.39 -7.30
N GLY A 117 -2.98 -5.66 -7.26
CA GLY A 117 -1.65 -6.09 -7.70
C GLY A 117 -1.38 -5.72 -9.16
N ARG A 118 -2.33 -6.02 -10.07
CA ARG A 118 -2.21 -5.64 -11.49
C ARG A 118 -2.06 -4.13 -11.69
N GLN A 119 -2.90 -3.33 -11.03
CA GLN A 119 -2.85 -1.87 -11.16
C GLN A 119 -1.58 -1.28 -10.52
N PHE A 120 -1.14 -1.84 -9.40
CA PHE A 120 0.10 -1.46 -8.75
C PHE A 120 1.30 -1.74 -9.65
N GLU A 121 1.40 -2.95 -10.20
CA GLU A 121 2.49 -3.31 -11.12
C GLU A 121 2.53 -2.40 -12.35
N ALA A 122 1.37 -2.09 -12.93
CA ALA A 122 1.27 -1.28 -14.14
C ALA A 122 1.54 0.23 -13.94
N ASN A 123 1.47 0.76 -12.71
CA ASN A 123 1.49 2.20 -12.45
C ASN A 123 2.46 2.67 -11.35
N PHE A 124 2.98 1.76 -10.53
CA PHE A 124 3.76 2.08 -9.33
C PHE A 124 4.93 1.12 -9.06
N ALA A 125 5.13 0.05 -9.85
CA ALA A 125 6.19 -0.95 -9.58
C ALA A 125 7.58 -0.32 -9.41
N GLU A 126 7.90 0.68 -10.23
CA GLU A 126 9.18 1.40 -10.19
C GLU A 126 9.36 2.25 -8.93
N THR A 127 8.27 2.56 -8.23
CA THR A 127 8.24 3.34 -6.99
C THR A 127 8.59 2.49 -5.77
N MET A 128 8.69 1.17 -5.89
CA MET A 128 9.02 0.28 -4.78
C MET A 128 10.53 0.05 -4.67
N LYS A 129 11.11 0.43 -3.53
CA LYS A 129 12.52 0.17 -3.20
C LYS A 129 12.71 -1.21 -2.59
N ILE A 130 11.94 -1.47 -1.53
CA ILE A 130 11.97 -2.70 -0.76
C ILE A 130 10.59 -2.97 -0.18
N ASN A 131 10.24 -4.25 -0.12
CA ASN A 131 9.03 -4.75 0.52
C ASN A 131 9.45 -5.77 1.58
N VAL A 132 9.31 -5.42 2.84
CA VAL A 132 9.66 -6.28 3.98
C VAL A 132 8.37 -6.86 4.55
N VAL A 133 8.39 -8.14 4.87
CA VAL A 133 7.31 -8.83 5.58
C VAL A 133 7.82 -9.19 6.96
N ILE A 134 7.05 -8.87 8.00
CA ILE A 134 7.37 -9.17 9.40
C ILE A 134 6.21 -9.91 10.06
N ASN A 135 6.50 -10.64 11.13
CA ASN A 135 5.51 -11.39 11.92
C ASN A 135 4.64 -12.34 11.08
N ASP A 136 5.24 -12.95 10.05
CA ASP A 136 4.57 -13.99 9.26
C ASP A 136 4.62 -15.32 10.01
N GLU A 137 3.56 -15.61 10.77
CA GLU A 137 3.38 -16.89 11.47
C GLU A 137 3.16 -18.08 10.53
N HIS A 138 2.97 -17.83 9.23
CA HIS A 138 2.77 -18.84 8.20
C HIS A 138 4.02 -19.08 7.34
N SER A 139 5.11 -18.36 7.60
CA SER A 139 6.40 -18.64 6.98
C SER A 139 6.97 -19.93 7.56
N GLU A 140 6.89 -21.04 6.80
CA GLU A 140 7.76 -22.17 7.07
C GLU A 140 9.21 -21.69 6.92
N ILE A 141 10.02 -21.83 7.99
CA ILE A 141 11.47 -21.80 7.85
C ILE A 141 11.83 -23.01 6.99
N VAL A 142 11.87 -22.82 5.67
CA VAL A 142 12.44 -23.81 4.76
C VAL A 142 13.93 -23.82 5.02
N HIS A 143 14.36 -24.66 5.96
CA HIS A 143 15.77 -24.99 6.08
C HIS A 143 16.20 -25.63 4.75
N PRO A 144 17.15 -25.04 4.01
CA PRO A 144 17.72 -25.71 2.86
C PRO A 144 18.36 -27.02 3.35
N LYS A 145 17.95 -28.13 2.73
CA LYS A 145 18.66 -29.41 2.86
C LYS A 145 20.02 -29.33 2.18
#